data_AF-A0A947UCC3-F1
#
_entry.id   AF-A0A947UCC3-F1
#
_cell.length_a   1.000
_cell.length_b   1.000
_cell.length_c   1.000
_cell.angle_alpha   90.00
_cell.angle_beta   90.00
_cell.angle_gamma   90.00
#
_symmetry.space_group_name_H-M   'P 1'
#
loop_
_entity.id
_entity.type
_entity.pdbx_description
1 polymer ?
#
loop_
_entity_poly.entity_id
_entity_poly.type
_entity_poly.pdbx_seq_one_letter_code
_entity_poly.pdbx_strand_id
1 'polypeptide(L)'
;MDEKETKEKSQSKEAKAEADLDKEIAAGEWMRLVRYKVYRQRSRQGRILAVYQALSNRLDQLVKAFYELARQQQTLPAAEKLMKEINYLRKVRDNLLMCLTWNEADVAPQLPEEVEEIIG
;
A
#
# COMPACT_ATOMS: atom_id res chain seq x y z
N MET A 1 -23.49 7.15 -34.54
CA MET A 1 -23.82 6.75 -33.15
C MET A 1 -22.52 6.83 -32.35
N ASP A 2 -21.96 8.01 -31.99
CA ASP A 2 -20.48 7.96 -31.79
C ASP A 2 -19.83 8.75 -30.66
N GLU A 3 -20.53 9.62 -29.93
CA GLU A 3 -19.89 10.31 -28.78
C GLU A 3 -20.40 9.85 -27.41
N LYS A 4 -21.70 9.55 -27.28
CA LYS A 4 -22.28 9.08 -26.01
C LYS A 4 -21.81 7.67 -25.66
N GLU A 5 -21.90 6.71 -26.59
CA GLU A 5 -21.43 5.34 -26.36
C GLU A 5 -19.91 5.27 -26.08
N THR A 6 -19.11 6.14 -26.71
CA THR A 6 -17.66 6.18 -26.52
C THR A 6 -17.28 6.74 -25.15
N LYS A 7 -18.01 7.76 -24.65
CA LYS A 7 -17.84 8.30 -23.30
C LYS A 7 -18.28 7.30 -22.22
N GLU A 8 -19.43 6.64 -22.40
CA GLU A 8 -19.93 5.63 -21.47
C GLU A 8 -18.98 4.42 -21.36
N LYS A 9 -18.45 3.93 -22.50
CA LYS A 9 -17.45 2.85 -22.50
C LYS A 9 -16.13 3.25 -21.84
N SER A 10 -15.73 4.51 -21.94
CA SER A 10 -14.50 5.03 -21.32
C SER A 10 -14.65 5.15 -19.80
N GLN A 11 -15.76 5.71 -19.32
CA GLN A 11 -16.08 5.80 -17.89
C GLN A 11 -16.20 4.42 -17.24
N SER A 12 -16.81 3.45 -17.92
CA SER A 12 -16.90 2.06 -17.42
C SER A 12 -15.53 1.40 -17.25
N LYS A 13 -14.58 1.66 -18.17
CA LYS A 13 -13.21 1.14 -18.10
C LYS A 13 -12.41 1.78 -16.96
N GLU A 14 -12.54 3.08 -16.77
CA GLU A 14 -11.89 3.79 -15.67
C GLU A 14 -12.42 3.32 -14.30
N ALA A 15 -13.75 3.20 -14.15
CA ALA A 15 -14.37 2.69 -12.93
C ALA A 15 -13.89 1.26 -12.60
N LYS A 16 -13.73 0.40 -13.61
CA LYS A 16 -13.19 -0.95 -13.42
C LYS A 16 -11.72 -0.92 -13.01
N ALA A 17 -10.90 -0.07 -13.62
CA ALA A 17 -9.48 0.06 -13.27
C ALA A 17 -9.28 0.56 -11.84
N GLU A 18 -10.13 1.49 -11.38
CA GLU A 18 -10.12 1.97 -10.00
C GLU A 18 -10.54 0.86 -9.02
N ALA A 19 -11.60 0.10 -9.35
CA ALA A 19 -12.03 -1.02 -8.54
C ALA A 19 -10.99 -2.15 -8.43
N ASP A 20 -10.22 -2.40 -9.51
CA ASP A 20 -9.14 -3.38 -9.48
C ASP A 20 -7.94 -2.88 -8.65
N LEU A 21 -7.62 -1.58 -8.71
CA LEU A 21 -6.63 -0.97 -7.82
C LEU A 21 -7.05 -1.09 -6.35
N ASP A 22 -8.30 -0.78 -6.02
CA ASP A 22 -8.83 -0.84 -4.66
C ASP A 22 -8.75 -2.26 -4.07
N LYS A 23 -8.93 -3.30 -4.90
CA LYS A 23 -8.76 -4.69 -4.46
C LYS A 23 -7.32 -5.00 -4.05
N GLU A 24 -6.32 -4.51 -4.79
CA GLU A 24 -4.91 -4.72 -4.41
C GLU A 24 -4.55 -3.95 -3.15
N ILE A 25 -5.08 -2.73 -2.99
CA ILE A 25 -4.94 -1.96 -1.75
C ILE A 25 -5.54 -2.76 -0.59
N ALA A 26 -6.76 -3.28 -0.74
CA ALA A 26 -7.41 -4.11 0.27
C ALA A 26 -6.66 -5.41 0.57
N ALA A 27 -6.04 -6.02 -0.45
CA ALA A 27 -5.20 -7.21 -0.30
C ALA A 27 -3.87 -6.93 0.40
N GLY A 28 -3.44 -5.66 0.48
CA GLY A 28 -2.17 -5.25 1.06
C GLY A 28 -0.96 -5.39 0.13
N GLU A 29 -1.21 -5.50 -1.18
CA GLU A 29 -0.21 -5.73 -2.23
C GLU A 29 0.45 -4.42 -2.70
N TRP A 30 1.05 -3.69 -1.77
CA TRP A 30 1.60 -2.34 -2.01
C TRP A 30 2.65 -2.27 -3.14
N MET A 31 3.46 -3.32 -3.31
CA MET A 31 4.44 -3.40 -4.41
C MET A 31 3.80 -3.53 -5.80
N ARG A 32 2.57 -4.04 -5.88
CA ARG A 32 1.88 -4.25 -7.16
C ARG A 32 1.16 -3.00 -7.66
N LEU A 33 0.95 -2.00 -6.80
CA LEU A 33 0.20 -0.79 -7.14
C LEU A 33 0.80 -0.06 -8.35
N VAL A 34 2.14 -0.05 -8.48
CA VAL A 34 2.85 0.57 -9.62
C VAL A 34 2.44 -0.02 -10.98
N ARG A 35 1.86 -1.23 -11.03
CA ARG A 35 1.38 -1.87 -12.27
C ARG A 35 0.10 -1.24 -12.81
N TYR A 36 -0.67 -0.55 -11.97
CA TYR A 36 -1.95 0.05 -12.33
C TYR A 36 -1.74 1.44 -12.95
N LYS A 37 -2.29 1.65 -14.16
CA LYS A 37 -2.18 2.94 -14.86
C LYS A 37 -2.80 4.08 -14.03
N VAL A 38 -3.98 3.84 -13.47
CA VAL A 38 -4.70 4.80 -12.61
C VAL A 38 -3.89 5.19 -11.37
N TYR A 39 -3.15 4.25 -10.77
CA TYR A 39 -2.24 4.53 -9.67
C TYR A 39 -1.06 5.43 -10.10
N ARG A 40 -0.40 5.10 -11.23
CA ARG A 40 0.73 5.90 -11.75
C ARG A 40 0.32 7.33 -12.15
N GLN A 41 -0.96 7.55 -12.42
CA GLN A 41 -1.50 8.89 -12.73
C GLN A 41 -1.81 9.72 -11.47
N ARG A 42 -1.75 9.13 -10.27
CA ARG A 42 -1.95 9.87 -9.02
C ARG A 42 -0.75 10.77 -8.72
N SER A 43 -1.01 11.85 -7.99
CA SER A 43 0.06 12.67 -7.40
C SER A 43 0.92 11.83 -6.46
N ARG A 44 2.14 12.29 -6.14
CA ARG A 44 3.01 11.63 -5.14
C ARG A 44 2.25 11.41 -3.82
N GLN A 45 1.50 12.41 -3.35
CA GLN A 45 0.66 12.28 -2.14
C GLN A 45 -0.42 11.20 -2.29
N GLY A 46 -1.10 11.13 -3.45
CA GLY A 46 -2.09 10.08 -3.73
C GLY A 46 -1.49 8.68 -3.79
N ARG A 47 -0.24 8.57 -4.26
CA ARG A 47 0.54 7.32 -4.24
C ARG A 47 0.95 6.93 -2.82
N ILE A 48 1.45 7.87 -2.03
CA ILE A 48 1.76 7.67 -0.60
C ILE A 48 0.53 7.17 0.16
N LEU A 49 -0.64 7.79 -0.02
CA LEU A 49 -1.87 7.38 0.64
C LEU A 49 -2.28 5.94 0.29
N ALA A 50 -2.18 5.55 -0.98
CA ALA A 50 -2.51 4.20 -1.41
C ALA A 50 -1.52 3.15 -0.87
N VAL A 51 -0.22 3.45 -0.87
CA VAL A 51 0.80 2.58 -0.25
C VAL A 51 0.59 2.47 1.25
N TYR A 52 0.31 3.58 1.94
CA TYR A 52 -0.01 3.60 3.37
C TYR A 52 -1.21 2.71 3.70
N GLN A 53 -2.29 2.81 2.92
CA GLN A 53 -3.49 1.98 3.08
C GLN A 53 -3.17 0.49 2.86
N ALA A 54 -2.46 0.15 1.78
CA ALA A 54 -2.06 -1.21 1.48
C ALA A 54 -1.16 -1.81 2.59
N LEU A 55 -0.18 -1.04 3.09
CA LEU A 55 0.67 -1.47 4.20
C LEU A 55 -0.13 -1.67 5.50
N SER A 56 -1.12 -0.82 5.77
CA SER A 56 -1.99 -0.97 6.94
C SER A 56 -2.79 -2.27 6.86
N ASN A 57 -3.38 -2.58 5.70
CA ASN A 57 -4.08 -3.83 5.48
C ASN A 57 -3.16 -5.06 5.61
N ARG A 58 -1.94 -4.97 5.08
CA ARG A 58 -0.93 -6.03 5.21
C ARG A 58 -0.52 -6.24 6.67
N LEU A 59 -0.31 -5.16 7.42
CA LEU A 59 0.01 -5.24 8.85
C LEU A 59 -1.09 -5.93 9.64
N ASP A 60 -2.36 -5.62 9.38
CA ASP A 60 -3.49 -6.27 10.05
C ASP A 60 -3.53 -7.78 9.77
N GLN A 61 -3.25 -8.19 8.54
CA GLN A 61 -3.15 -9.61 8.17
C GLN A 61 -1.98 -10.31 8.90
N LEU A 62 -0.79 -9.70 8.92
CA LEU A 62 0.39 -10.28 9.56
C LEU A 62 0.24 -10.36 11.08
N VAL A 63 -0.37 -9.37 11.71
CA VAL A 63 -0.63 -9.38 13.16
C VAL A 63 -1.59 -10.52 13.51
N LYS A 64 -2.65 -10.74 12.73
CA LYS A 64 -3.56 -11.89 12.92
C LYS A 64 -2.81 -13.22 12.78
N ALA A 65 -2.03 -13.37 11.72
CA ALA A 65 -1.21 -14.57 11.50
C ALA A 65 -0.21 -14.82 12.65
N PHE A 66 0.37 -13.76 13.21
CA PHE A 66 1.29 -13.86 14.34
C PHE A 66 0.59 -14.41 15.59
N TYR A 67 -0.60 -13.90 15.92
CA TYR A 67 -1.38 -14.40 17.05
C TYR A 67 -1.87 -15.84 16.84
N GLU A 68 -2.19 -16.23 15.60
CA GLU A 68 -2.55 -17.61 15.26
C GLU A 68 -1.38 -18.58 15.47
N LEU A 69 -0.17 -18.21 15.03
CA LEU A 69 1.05 -19.01 15.28
C LEU A 69 1.33 -19.16 16.78
N ALA A 70 1.22 -18.06 17.52
CA ALA A 70 1.40 -18.07 18.98
C ALA A 70 0.37 -18.99 19.67
N ARG A 71 -0.89 -18.96 19.23
CA ARG A 71 -1.96 -19.83 19.75
C ARG A 71 -1.71 -21.30 19.46
N GLN A 72 -1.15 -21.63 18.29
CA GLN A 72 -0.86 -23.00 17.87
C GLN A 72 0.43 -23.57 18.49
N GLN A 73 1.15 -22.79 19.32
CA GLN A 73 2.49 -23.13 19.84
C GLN A 73 3.47 -23.49 18.72
N GLN A 74 3.25 -22.97 17.51
CA GLN A 74 4.06 -23.31 16.35
C GLN A 74 5.31 -22.44 16.29
N THR A 75 6.45 -23.13 16.20
CA THR A 75 7.81 -22.69 15.85
C THR A 75 8.14 -21.20 16.10
N LEU A 76 8.87 -20.93 17.20
CA LEU A 76 9.54 -19.65 17.49
C LEU A 76 10.21 -18.99 16.26
N PRO A 77 10.93 -19.72 15.38
CA PRO A 77 11.56 -19.11 14.21
C PRO A 77 10.59 -18.47 13.20
N ALA A 78 9.39 -19.03 13.03
CA ALA A 78 8.39 -18.46 12.13
C ALA A 78 7.80 -17.17 12.71
N ALA A 79 7.50 -17.17 14.00
CA ALA A 79 7.02 -15.99 14.73
C ALA A 79 8.05 -14.85 14.73
N GLU A 80 9.34 -15.17 14.91
CA GLU A 80 10.42 -14.17 14.84
C GLU A 80 10.54 -13.53 13.45
N LYS A 81 10.48 -14.34 12.38
CA LYS A 81 10.50 -13.82 11.01
C LYS A 81 9.31 -12.89 10.76
N LEU A 82 8.13 -13.30 11.18
CA LEU A 82 6.91 -12.52 11.02
C LEU A 82 6.96 -11.21 11.81
N MET A 83 7.50 -11.23 13.03
CA MET A 83 7.67 -10.02 13.85
C MET A 83 8.67 -9.04 13.22
N LYS A 84 9.75 -9.54 12.60
CA LYS A 84 10.69 -8.69 11.84
C LYS A 84 10.00 -8.00 10.67
N GLU A 85 9.18 -8.72 9.91
CA GLU A 85 8.37 -8.15 8.82
C GLU A 85 7.39 -7.09 9.35
N ILE A 86 6.64 -7.38 10.41
CA ILE A 86 5.71 -6.43 11.04
C ILE A 86 6.42 -5.15 11.46
N ASN A 87 7.58 -5.26 12.13
CA ASN A 87 8.32 -4.09 12.61
C ASN A 87 8.87 -3.25 11.45
N TYR A 88 9.36 -3.90 10.40
CA TYR A 88 9.80 -3.21 9.19
C TYR A 88 8.63 -2.45 8.54
N LEU A 89 7.49 -3.11 8.30
CA LEU A 89 6.34 -2.47 7.65
C LEU A 89 5.72 -1.34 8.50
N ARG A 90 5.76 -1.45 9.84
CA ARG A 90 5.37 -0.34 10.74
C ARG A 90 6.26 0.88 10.52
N LYS A 91 7.58 0.70 10.51
CA LYS A 91 8.53 1.80 10.26
C LYS A 91 8.25 2.47 8.92
N VAL A 92 8.04 1.68 7.86
CA VAL A 92 7.72 2.22 6.53
C VAL A 92 6.41 3.01 6.56
N ARG A 93 5.34 2.45 7.12
CA ARG A 93 4.04 3.10 7.22
C ARG A 93 4.13 4.42 8.00
N ASP A 94 4.87 4.45 9.10
CA ASP A 94 5.04 5.64 9.92
C ASP A 94 5.84 6.72 9.17
N ASN A 95 6.89 6.34 8.43
CA ASN A 95 7.63 7.27 7.56
C ASN A 95 6.76 7.81 6.42
N LEU A 96 5.88 7.00 5.83
CA LEU A 96 4.92 7.46 4.82
C LEU A 96 3.92 8.47 5.40
N LEU A 97 3.46 8.26 6.64
CA LEU A 97 2.61 9.23 7.32
C LEU A 97 3.37 10.54 7.55
N MET A 98 4.63 10.46 7.99
CA MET A 98 5.49 11.64 8.12
C MET A 98 5.66 12.36 6.78
N CYS A 99 5.80 11.66 5.65
CA CYS A 99 5.85 12.30 4.33
C CYS A 99 4.60 13.13 3.99
N LEU A 100 3.43 12.78 4.55
CA LEU A 100 2.19 13.52 4.32
C LEU A 100 2.06 14.75 5.22
N THR A 101 2.73 14.74 6.37
CA THR A 101 2.65 15.81 7.39
C THR A 101 3.94 16.63 7.52
N TRP A 102 4.97 16.30 6.73
CA TRP A 102 6.30 16.91 6.82
C TRP A 102 6.26 18.39 6.45
N ASN A 103 6.91 19.20 7.28
CA ASN A 103 7.18 20.60 7.02
C ASN A 103 8.71 20.84 6.98
N GLU A 104 9.15 21.94 6.36
CA GLU A 104 10.59 22.27 6.19
C GLU A 104 11.38 22.37 7.51
N ALA A 105 10.70 22.48 8.65
CA ALA A 105 11.29 22.50 9.99
C ALA A 105 11.60 21.09 10.55
N ASP A 106 11.08 20.03 9.95
CA ASP A 106 11.21 18.65 10.43
C ASP A 106 12.35 17.90 9.70
N VAL A 107 12.92 16.90 10.37
CA VAL A 107 13.85 15.97 9.71
C VAL A 107 13.13 15.26 8.56
N ALA A 108 13.71 15.32 7.37
CA ALA A 108 13.13 14.67 6.19
C ALA A 108 12.93 13.16 6.44
N PRO A 109 11.70 12.65 6.27
CA PRO A 109 11.43 11.23 6.41
C PRO A 109 12.24 10.44 5.38
N GLN A 110 12.96 9.42 5.85
CA GLN A 110 13.71 8.52 4.97
C GLN A 110 12.87 7.30 4.65
N LEU A 111 12.52 7.14 3.38
CA LEU A 111 11.86 5.94 2.90
C LEU A 111 12.90 4.96 2.33
N PRO A 112 12.68 3.64 2.47
CA PRO A 112 13.45 2.66 1.72
C PRO A 112 13.34 2.89 0.21
N GLU A 113 14.39 2.54 -0.53
CA GLU A 113 14.47 2.73 -1.98
C GLU A 113 13.30 2.06 -2.71
N GLU A 114 12.94 0.85 -2.31
CA GLU A 114 11.81 0.10 -2.86
C GLU A 114 10.47 0.83 -2.68
N VAL A 115 10.34 1.66 -1.65
CA VAL A 115 9.13 2.46 -1.42
C VAL A 115 9.16 3.71 -2.29
N GLU A 116 10.31 4.38 -2.38
CA GLU A 116 10.49 5.54 -3.26
C GLU A 116 10.24 5.19 -4.73
N GLU A 117 10.66 4.02 -5.21
CA GLU A 117 10.37 3.54 -6.57
C GLU A 117 8.87 3.41 -6.87
N ILE A 118 8.06 3.18 -5.83
CA ILE A 118 6.62 2.97 -5.97
C ILE A 118 5.85 4.30 -5.87
N ILE A 119 6.33 5.26 -5.09
CA ILE A 119 5.65 6.55 -4.85
C ILE A 119 6.22 7.73 -5.65
N GLY A 120 7.44 7.59 -6.19
CA GLY A 120 8.23 8.59 -6.91
C GLY A 120 7.88 8.71 -8.38
#